data_AF-A0A1I6KTJ4-F1
#
_entry.id   AF-A0A1I6KTJ4-F1
#
_cell.length_a   1.000
_cell.length_b   1.000
_cell.length_c   1.000
_cell.angle_alpha   90.00
_cell.angle_beta   90.00
_cell.angle_gamma   90.00
#
_symmetry.space_group_name_H-M   'P 1'
#
loop_
_entity.id
_entity.type
_entity.pdbx_description
1 polymer ?
#
loop_
_entity_poly.entity_id
_entity_poly.type
_entity_poly.pdbx_seq_one_letter_code
_entity_poly.pdbx_strand_id
1 'polypeptide(L)'
;MPRTLLVDAVGSCIAIDLSALDDGDEAAVRAAWADAAADAGARAVATVTPYDTDRSSMLSALSQQVTLAAIEAARGRAWMLHAAGIATPDGDVVVLVGPSGRGKTTASRALGAVYGYVSDETIAIDHDGRVWPYRKPLSVIEDPAAPKTQHPPSALGLRPLPSAELRVAAVVLLDRDEEHPESPLVEVTDLGTALEALVSQTSFLHDQPAPLRFIAALATATGGVRTVKYRDAATLPSVIADLIRPSAAIVLPERPAHIAPVADPEHLGPRFSRVEVVDEVSVEDPDRIALLTITGHQGHVTLLGGIGPAVWRAADGATLRQLTDAAVTAHDPPEDFDAESAVLAAVGLLLDAGLLSSDEPVIARRDEVVWVDVDDPATARPVGPDIDDQLARAAALTGSTALIWEWLDEPRTMTQLIVRAMMTGSDPAGDAVDDVPTAVAELIESGLLEERVLQPGAPTFVVR
;
A
#
# COMPACT_ATOMS: atom_id res chain seq x y z
N MET A 1 -35.97 3.01 -27.47
CA MET A 1 -35.28 3.65 -26.32
C MET A 1 -33.95 4.22 -26.80
N PRO A 2 -33.34 5.20 -26.11
CA PRO A 2 -31.99 5.63 -26.47
C PRO A 2 -31.04 4.43 -26.36
N ARG A 3 -30.23 4.14 -27.39
CA ARG A 3 -29.30 2.99 -27.43
C ARG A 3 -28.07 3.15 -26.52
N THR A 4 -28.18 4.01 -25.53
CA THR A 4 -27.16 4.26 -24.51
C THR A 4 -27.87 4.26 -23.16
N LEU A 5 -27.27 3.60 -22.17
CA LEU A 5 -27.68 3.66 -20.77
C LEU A 5 -26.61 4.44 -20.00
N LEU A 6 -27.02 5.44 -19.23
CA LEU A 6 -26.13 6.19 -18.35
C LEU A 6 -26.21 5.58 -16.95
N VAL A 7 -25.07 5.34 -16.32
CA VAL A 7 -25.01 4.80 -14.96
C VAL A 7 -24.11 5.65 -14.07
N ASP A 8 -24.54 5.84 -12.82
CA ASP A 8 -23.75 6.48 -11.77
C ASP A 8 -22.84 5.44 -11.13
N ALA A 9 -21.54 5.70 -11.20
CA ALA A 9 -20.51 4.85 -10.65
C ALA A 9 -19.43 5.72 -10.02
N VAL A 10 -19.29 5.63 -8.68
CA VAL A 10 -18.14 6.20 -7.95
C VAL A 10 -18.04 7.72 -8.22
N GLY A 11 -19.18 8.42 -8.26
CA GLY A 11 -19.25 9.88 -8.47
C GLY A 11 -19.02 10.31 -9.91
N SER A 12 -19.08 9.37 -10.86
CA SER A 12 -18.91 9.60 -12.28
C SER A 12 -20.07 8.99 -13.05
N CYS A 13 -20.44 9.60 -14.18
CA CYS A 13 -21.42 9.03 -15.10
C CYS A 13 -20.68 8.23 -16.17
N ILE A 14 -20.99 6.94 -16.30
CA ILE A 14 -20.45 6.07 -17.36
C ILE A 14 -21.57 5.77 -18.36
N ALA A 15 -21.28 5.89 -19.65
CA ALA A 15 -22.20 5.47 -20.70
C ALA A 15 -21.96 3.99 -21.04
N ILE A 16 -23.03 3.21 -21.12
CA ILE A 16 -23.02 1.86 -21.67
C ILE A 16 -23.64 1.93 -23.06
N ASP A 17 -22.84 1.67 -24.09
CA ASP A 17 -23.29 1.60 -25.47
C ASP A 17 -23.97 0.25 -25.73
N LEU A 18 -25.29 0.28 -25.96
CA LEU A 18 -26.13 -0.90 -26.20
C LEU A 18 -26.40 -1.12 -27.68
N SER A 19 -25.77 -0.34 -28.58
CA SER A 19 -26.11 -0.31 -30.00
C SER A 19 -25.83 -1.61 -30.75
N ALA A 20 -24.91 -2.42 -30.23
CA ALA A 20 -24.53 -3.73 -30.79
C ALA A 20 -25.35 -4.90 -30.22
N LEU A 21 -26.21 -4.66 -29.23
CA LEU A 21 -26.99 -5.71 -28.58
C LEU A 21 -28.33 -5.94 -29.28
N ASP A 22 -28.86 -7.16 -29.16
CA ASP A 22 -30.26 -7.44 -29.49
C ASP A 22 -31.20 -6.90 -28.40
N ASP A 23 -32.50 -6.85 -28.71
CA ASP A 23 -33.51 -6.28 -27.80
C ASP A 23 -33.59 -7.04 -26.45
N GLY A 24 -33.26 -8.33 -26.43
CA GLY A 24 -33.28 -9.16 -25.24
C GLY A 24 -32.10 -8.90 -24.31
N ASP A 25 -30.90 -8.80 -24.88
CA ASP A 25 -29.68 -8.44 -24.15
C ASP A 25 -29.72 -6.99 -23.68
N GLU A 26 -30.25 -6.07 -24.49
CA GLU A 26 -30.47 -4.67 -24.10
C GLU A 26 -31.37 -4.61 -22.85
N ALA A 27 -32.50 -5.32 -22.86
CA ALA A 27 -33.42 -5.37 -21.73
C ALA A 27 -32.76 -5.97 -20.48
N ALA A 28 -31.95 -7.02 -20.64
CA ALA A 28 -31.22 -7.65 -19.54
C ALA A 28 -30.21 -6.69 -18.89
N VAL A 29 -29.44 -5.95 -19.70
CA VAL A 29 -28.50 -4.93 -19.19
C VAL A 29 -29.24 -3.85 -18.43
N ARG A 30 -30.33 -3.31 -18.99
CA ARG A 30 -31.12 -2.26 -18.31
C ARG A 30 -31.73 -2.75 -17.01
N ALA A 31 -32.24 -3.97 -16.97
CA ALA A 31 -32.80 -4.56 -15.75
C ALA A 31 -31.73 -4.75 -14.67
N ALA A 32 -30.55 -5.26 -15.05
CA ALA A 32 -29.44 -5.47 -14.11
C ALA A 32 -28.95 -4.15 -13.49
N TRP A 33 -28.86 -3.09 -14.30
CA TRP A 33 -28.29 -1.79 -13.90
C TRP A 33 -29.32 -0.77 -13.40
N ALA A 34 -30.58 -1.17 -13.20
CA ALA A 34 -31.68 -0.25 -12.89
C ALA A 34 -31.43 0.65 -11.67
N ASP A 35 -30.77 0.12 -10.63
CA ASP A 35 -30.48 0.82 -9.37
C ASP A 35 -29.25 1.75 -9.42
N ALA A 36 -28.48 1.70 -10.51
CA ALA A 36 -27.34 2.57 -10.79
C ALA A 36 -27.62 3.49 -11.98
N ALA A 37 -28.84 3.50 -12.55
CA ALA A 37 -29.17 4.37 -13.67
C ALA A 37 -29.05 5.85 -13.28
N ALA A 38 -28.29 6.60 -14.06
CA ALA A 38 -28.08 8.03 -13.86
C ALA A 38 -29.20 8.86 -14.52
N ASP A 39 -29.29 10.13 -14.12
CA ASP A 39 -30.19 11.09 -14.75
C ASP A 39 -29.91 11.24 -16.25
N ALA A 40 -30.96 11.40 -17.06
CA ALA A 40 -30.85 11.50 -18.52
C ALA A 40 -30.04 12.73 -19.01
N GLY A 41 -29.79 13.72 -18.14
CA GLY A 41 -28.98 14.89 -18.42
C GLY A 41 -27.51 14.77 -18.00
N ALA A 42 -27.11 13.66 -17.37
CA ALA A 42 -25.75 13.45 -16.92
C ALA A 42 -24.78 13.38 -18.11
N ARG A 43 -23.60 13.95 -17.94
CA ARG A 43 -22.54 13.90 -18.96
C ARG A 43 -21.64 12.72 -18.68
N ALA A 44 -21.64 11.74 -19.57
CA ALA A 44 -20.74 10.60 -19.46
C ALA A 44 -19.27 11.04 -19.61
N VAL A 45 -18.41 10.51 -18.74
CA VAL A 45 -16.96 10.74 -18.76
C VAL A 45 -16.20 9.65 -19.50
N ALA A 46 -16.82 8.47 -19.62
CA ALA A 46 -16.33 7.35 -20.43
C ALA A 46 -17.50 6.57 -21.01
N THR A 47 -17.24 5.80 -22.06
CA THR A 47 -18.20 4.89 -22.68
C THR A 47 -17.62 3.48 -22.70
N VAL A 48 -18.41 2.50 -22.28
CA VAL A 48 -18.08 1.07 -22.35
C VAL A 48 -19.05 0.37 -23.29
N THR A 49 -18.56 -0.68 -23.96
CA THR A 49 -19.37 -1.51 -24.85
C THR A 49 -19.37 -2.94 -24.32
N PRO A 50 -20.54 -3.50 -23.98
CA PRO A 50 -20.63 -4.89 -23.55
C PRO A 50 -20.05 -5.80 -24.63
N TYR A 51 -19.20 -6.74 -24.23
CA TYR A 51 -18.67 -7.79 -25.09
C TYR A 51 -18.85 -9.12 -24.38
N ASP A 52 -19.31 -10.14 -25.10
CA ASP A 52 -19.06 -11.57 -24.94
C ASP A 52 -19.99 -12.30 -25.95
N THR A 53 -19.87 -13.62 -26.05
CA THR A 53 -20.77 -14.46 -26.86
C THR A 53 -21.98 -14.97 -26.09
N ASP A 54 -21.89 -15.12 -24.77
CA ASP A 54 -23.01 -15.51 -23.93
C ASP A 54 -23.45 -14.39 -22.98
N ARG A 55 -24.76 -14.31 -22.72
CA ARG A 55 -25.37 -13.24 -21.91
C ARG A 55 -24.80 -13.17 -20.50
N SER A 56 -24.52 -14.31 -19.86
CA SER A 56 -24.09 -14.34 -18.46
C SER A 56 -22.69 -13.78 -18.31
N SER A 57 -21.76 -14.20 -19.18
CA SER A 57 -20.39 -13.70 -19.22
C SER A 57 -20.36 -12.24 -19.64
N MET A 58 -21.18 -11.83 -20.62
CA MET A 58 -21.31 -10.42 -21.02
C MET A 58 -21.73 -9.53 -19.85
N LEU A 59 -22.76 -9.90 -19.09
CA LEU A 59 -23.23 -9.10 -17.95
C LEU A 59 -22.16 -9.03 -16.84
N SER A 60 -21.43 -10.12 -16.60
CA SER A 60 -20.33 -10.16 -15.64
C SER A 60 -19.15 -9.30 -16.08
N ALA A 61 -18.72 -9.40 -17.34
CA ALA A 61 -17.64 -8.62 -17.92
C ALA A 61 -17.99 -7.12 -17.92
N LEU A 62 -19.24 -6.77 -18.27
CA LEU A 62 -19.73 -5.39 -18.24
C LEU A 62 -19.62 -4.77 -16.85
N SER A 63 -19.94 -5.51 -15.77
CA SER A 63 -19.72 -5.02 -14.41
C SER A 63 -18.27 -4.65 -14.16
N GLN A 64 -17.31 -5.46 -14.61
CA GLN A 64 -15.89 -5.18 -14.43
C GLN A 64 -15.44 -3.97 -15.26
N GLN A 65 -15.89 -3.87 -16.52
CA GLN A 65 -15.59 -2.74 -17.39
C GLN A 65 -16.06 -1.41 -16.80
N VAL A 66 -17.31 -1.35 -16.33
CA VAL A 66 -17.86 -0.13 -15.72
C VAL A 66 -17.12 0.22 -14.43
N THR A 67 -16.84 -0.78 -13.57
CA THR A 67 -16.06 -0.55 -12.34
C THR A 67 -14.68 0.03 -12.67
N LEU A 68 -13.94 -0.55 -13.61
CA LEU A 68 -12.62 -0.05 -14.01
C LEU A 68 -12.69 1.37 -14.58
N ALA A 69 -13.62 1.63 -15.51
CA ALA A 69 -13.81 2.97 -16.08
C ALA A 69 -14.17 4.02 -15.02
N ALA A 70 -14.98 3.64 -14.02
CA ALA A 70 -15.35 4.51 -12.92
C ALA A 70 -14.17 4.81 -11.98
N ILE A 71 -13.37 3.78 -11.64
CA ILE A 71 -12.17 3.95 -10.81
C ILE A 71 -11.15 4.85 -11.53
N GLU A 72 -10.90 4.61 -12.82
CA GLU A 72 -10.02 5.45 -13.63
C GLU A 72 -10.50 6.91 -13.67
N ALA A 73 -11.80 7.13 -13.85
CA ALA A 73 -12.38 8.46 -13.87
C ALA A 73 -12.29 9.17 -12.51
N ALA A 74 -12.33 8.44 -11.40
CA ALA A 74 -12.27 8.98 -10.03
C ALA A 74 -10.84 9.13 -9.48
N ARG A 75 -9.83 8.67 -10.22
CA ARG A 75 -8.40 8.84 -9.91
C ARG A 75 -8.07 10.30 -9.58
N GLY A 76 -7.45 10.53 -8.42
CA GLY A 76 -7.06 11.84 -7.91
C GLY A 76 -8.22 12.76 -7.47
N ARG A 77 -9.49 12.34 -7.59
CA ARG A 77 -10.68 13.12 -7.20
C ARG A 77 -11.34 12.63 -5.92
N ALA A 78 -11.21 11.34 -5.63
CA ALA A 78 -11.78 10.71 -4.45
C ALA A 78 -10.91 9.55 -3.98
N TRP A 79 -10.89 9.31 -2.67
CA TRP A 79 -10.33 8.10 -2.10
C TRP A 79 -11.25 6.92 -2.37
N MET A 80 -10.79 5.97 -3.19
CA MET A 80 -11.55 4.79 -3.60
C MET A 80 -11.08 3.57 -2.82
N LEU A 81 -11.96 3.03 -1.99
CA LEU A 81 -11.72 1.81 -1.23
C LEU A 81 -12.49 0.63 -1.82
N HIS A 82 -11.83 -0.52 -1.89
CA HIS A 82 -12.46 -1.82 -2.07
C HIS A 82 -13.19 -2.22 -0.78
N ALA A 83 -14.37 -1.64 -0.60
CA ALA A 83 -15.16 -1.68 0.62
C ALA A 83 -16.64 -1.81 0.29
N ALA A 84 -17.41 -2.26 1.27
CA ALA A 84 -18.86 -2.12 1.26
C ALA A 84 -19.28 -0.86 2.01
N GLY A 85 -20.50 -0.39 1.77
CA GLY A 85 -21.05 0.75 2.48
C GLY A 85 -22.55 0.64 2.67
N ILE A 86 -23.01 1.12 3.83
CA ILE A 86 -24.42 1.30 4.14
C ILE A 86 -24.66 2.72 4.66
N ALA A 87 -25.86 3.24 4.42
CA ALA A 87 -26.28 4.57 4.82
C ALA A 87 -27.47 4.52 5.78
N THR A 88 -27.42 5.30 6.85
CA THR A 88 -28.57 5.55 7.71
C THR A 88 -29.59 6.46 7.02
N PRO A 89 -30.82 6.60 7.55
CA PRO A 89 -31.79 7.56 7.03
C PRO A 89 -31.28 9.01 6.97
N ASP A 90 -30.35 9.37 7.86
CA ASP A 90 -29.78 10.73 7.97
C ASP A 90 -28.63 10.98 6.97
N GLY A 91 -28.22 9.96 6.21
CA GLY A 91 -27.13 10.04 5.23
C GLY A 91 -25.76 9.64 5.79
N ASP A 92 -25.66 9.20 7.04
CA ASP A 92 -24.42 8.74 7.64
C ASP A 92 -24.01 7.39 7.04
N VAL A 93 -22.84 7.37 6.40
CA VAL A 93 -22.28 6.19 5.75
C VAL A 93 -21.27 5.51 6.66
N VAL A 94 -21.50 4.22 6.89
CA VAL A 94 -20.52 3.31 7.50
C VAL A 94 -19.81 2.54 6.41
N VAL A 95 -18.50 2.77 6.29
CA VAL A 95 -17.62 2.11 5.33
C VAL A 95 -17.05 0.85 5.96
N LEU A 96 -17.26 -0.28 5.30
CA LEU A 96 -16.91 -1.62 5.76
C LEU A 96 -15.76 -2.16 4.91
N VAL A 97 -14.57 -2.12 5.48
CA VAL A 97 -13.33 -2.60 4.88
C VAL A 97 -13.01 -3.97 5.44
N GLY A 98 -12.45 -4.86 4.63
CA GLY A 98 -12.01 -6.17 5.10
C GLY A 98 -11.32 -6.92 3.96
N PRO A 99 -10.51 -7.94 4.24
CA PRO A 99 -9.85 -8.71 3.19
C PRO A 99 -10.86 -9.35 2.23
N SER A 100 -10.42 -9.65 1.00
CA SER A 100 -11.24 -10.45 0.08
C SER A 100 -11.58 -11.81 0.71
N GLY A 101 -12.80 -12.30 0.53
CA GLY A 101 -13.26 -13.57 1.10
C GLY A 101 -13.67 -13.56 2.58
N ARG A 102 -13.45 -12.48 3.33
CA ARG A 102 -13.84 -12.38 4.76
C ARG A 102 -15.28 -11.92 5.01
N GLY A 103 -16.17 -12.05 4.02
CA GLY A 103 -17.60 -11.84 4.19
C GLY A 103 -18.10 -10.40 4.02
N LYS A 104 -17.36 -9.49 3.35
CA LYS A 104 -17.83 -8.13 3.00
C LYS A 104 -19.17 -8.15 2.27
N THR A 105 -19.29 -8.97 1.21
CA THR A 105 -20.54 -9.11 0.44
C THR A 105 -21.67 -9.71 1.27
N THR A 106 -21.35 -10.60 2.21
CA THR A 106 -22.36 -11.16 3.14
C THR A 106 -22.83 -10.09 4.13
N ALA A 107 -21.89 -9.32 4.70
CA ALA A 107 -22.17 -8.21 5.60
C ALA A 107 -22.96 -7.10 4.92
N SER A 108 -22.58 -6.71 3.70
CA SER A 108 -23.27 -5.67 2.93
C SER A 108 -24.70 -6.06 2.58
N ARG A 109 -24.96 -7.34 2.29
CA ARG A 109 -26.32 -7.86 2.06
C ARG A 109 -27.16 -7.88 3.34
N ALA A 110 -26.60 -8.38 4.44
CA ALA A 110 -27.31 -8.42 5.73
C ALA A 110 -27.66 -7.01 6.22
N LEU A 111 -26.70 -6.08 6.16
CA LEU A 111 -26.90 -4.69 6.57
C LEU A 111 -27.76 -3.92 5.55
N GLY A 112 -27.59 -4.18 4.25
CA GLY A 112 -28.34 -3.52 3.17
C GLY A 112 -29.82 -3.89 3.12
N ALA A 113 -30.25 -4.97 3.79
CA ALA A 113 -31.68 -5.27 3.99
C ALA A 113 -32.34 -4.31 5.00
N VAL A 114 -31.55 -3.71 5.89
CA VAL A 114 -32.00 -2.83 6.98
C VAL A 114 -31.71 -1.35 6.69
N TYR A 115 -30.50 -1.07 6.21
CA TYR A 115 -29.97 0.28 5.92
C TYR A 115 -29.82 0.49 4.41
N GLY A 116 -29.74 1.76 3.97
CA GLY A 116 -29.59 2.09 2.56
C GLY A 116 -28.33 1.47 1.96
N TYR A 117 -28.46 0.69 0.89
CA TYR A 117 -27.32 0.02 0.26
C TYR A 117 -26.53 0.98 -0.64
N VAL A 118 -25.26 1.24 -0.28
CA VAL A 118 -24.36 2.15 -1.00
C VAL A 118 -23.54 1.42 -2.05
N SER A 119 -22.80 0.38 -1.64
CA SER A 119 -22.03 -0.52 -2.52
C SER A 119 -21.57 -1.76 -1.75
N ASP A 120 -21.18 -2.82 -2.45
CA ASP A 120 -20.47 -3.99 -1.92
C ASP A 120 -19.03 -4.13 -2.44
N GLU A 121 -18.60 -3.26 -3.35
CA GLU A 121 -17.32 -3.39 -4.05
C GLU A 121 -16.45 -2.14 -3.97
N THR A 122 -17.00 -0.95 -4.19
CA THR A 122 -16.20 0.28 -4.23
C THR A 122 -16.95 1.43 -3.58
N ILE A 123 -16.28 2.06 -2.61
CA ILE A 123 -16.73 3.30 -1.98
C ILE A 123 -15.76 4.41 -2.36
N ALA A 124 -16.27 5.51 -2.92
CA ALA A 124 -15.51 6.73 -3.12
C ALA A 124 -15.87 7.77 -2.06
N ILE A 125 -14.85 8.35 -1.45
CA ILE A 125 -14.96 9.43 -0.47
C ILE A 125 -14.19 10.62 -1.03
N ASP A 126 -14.84 11.74 -1.28
CA ASP A 126 -14.13 12.96 -1.69
C ASP A 126 -13.50 13.69 -0.50
N HIS A 127 -12.75 14.75 -0.80
CA HIS A 127 -12.01 15.53 0.21
C HIS A 127 -12.88 16.18 1.31
N ASP A 128 -14.18 16.38 1.05
CA ASP A 128 -15.14 16.94 2.01
C ASP A 128 -15.85 15.85 2.83
N GLY A 129 -15.51 14.57 2.59
CA GLY A 129 -16.12 13.43 3.27
C GLY A 129 -17.45 12.99 2.67
N ARG A 130 -17.84 13.53 1.51
CA ARG A 130 -19.03 13.05 0.81
C ARG A 130 -18.74 11.68 0.20
N VAL A 131 -19.71 10.79 0.33
CA VAL A 131 -19.64 9.45 -0.22
C VAL A 131 -20.40 9.38 -1.53
N TRP A 132 -19.74 8.87 -2.56
CA TRP A 132 -20.35 8.60 -3.84
C TRP A 132 -20.78 7.13 -3.94
N PRO A 133 -22.08 6.85 -4.10
CA PRO A 133 -22.57 5.47 -4.16
C PRO A 133 -22.16 4.78 -5.46
N TYR A 134 -22.15 3.44 -5.42
CA TYR A 134 -21.98 2.61 -6.61
C TYR A 134 -22.82 1.34 -6.47
N ARG A 135 -24.06 1.43 -6.94
CA ARG A 135 -25.11 0.41 -6.78
C ARG A 135 -25.17 -0.55 -7.97
N LYS A 136 -24.00 -1.05 -8.38
CA LYS A 136 -23.85 -1.97 -9.50
C LYS A 136 -24.68 -3.26 -9.30
N PRO A 137 -24.93 -4.03 -10.39
CA PRO A 137 -25.53 -5.35 -10.26
C PRO A 137 -24.69 -6.28 -9.37
N LEU A 138 -25.35 -7.09 -8.55
CA LEU A 138 -24.70 -8.10 -7.72
C LEU A 138 -24.75 -9.46 -8.41
N SER A 139 -23.61 -10.15 -8.43
CA SER A 139 -23.52 -11.52 -8.90
C SER A 139 -24.01 -12.49 -7.84
N VAL A 140 -25.01 -13.30 -8.16
CA VAL A 140 -25.59 -14.31 -7.26
C VAL A 140 -25.46 -15.69 -7.90
N ILE A 141 -25.10 -16.69 -7.07
CA ILE A 141 -25.15 -18.10 -7.46
C ILE A 141 -26.52 -18.60 -7.01
N GLU A 142 -27.44 -18.79 -7.96
CA GLU A 142 -28.77 -19.36 -7.68
C GLU A 142 -28.76 -20.90 -7.72
N ASP A 143 -28.01 -21.47 -8.66
CA ASP A 143 -27.74 -22.91 -8.78
C ASP A 143 -26.21 -23.11 -8.84
N PRO A 144 -25.60 -23.95 -7.97
CA PRO A 144 -24.17 -24.25 -8.00
C PRO A 144 -23.65 -24.77 -9.34
N ALA A 145 -24.52 -25.34 -10.19
CA ALA A 145 -24.18 -25.85 -11.51
C ALA A 145 -24.41 -24.83 -12.65
N ALA A 146 -25.00 -23.67 -12.36
CA ALA A 146 -25.31 -22.64 -13.34
C ALA A 146 -24.36 -21.43 -13.26
N PRO A 147 -24.22 -20.66 -14.36
CA PRO A 147 -23.53 -19.37 -14.35
C PRO A 147 -24.15 -18.39 -13.34
N LYS A 148 -23.32 -17.50 -12.79
CA LYS A 148 -23.79 -16.45 -11.87
C LYS A 148 -24.71 -15.47 -12.61
N THR A 149 -25.88 -15.24 -12.04
CA THR A 149 -26.84 -14.25 -12.54
C THR A 149 -26.53 -12.86 -11.94
N GLN A 150 -26.81 -11.81 -12.70
CA GLN A 150 -26.63 -10.43 -12.26
C GLN A 150 -27.98 -9.82 -11.90
N HIS A 151 -28.14 -9.36 -10.66
CA HIS A 151 -29.38 -8.76 -10.18
C HIS A 151 -29.15 -7.32 -9.71
N PRO A 152 -30.09 -6.40 -9.97
CA PRO A 152 -30.03 -5.10 -9.33
C PRO A 152 -30.24 -5.27 -7.81
N PRO A 153 -29.59 -4.44 -6.97
CA PRO A 153 -29.76 -4.45 -5.52
C PRO A 153 -31.21 -4.58 -5.02
N SER A 154 -32.14 -3.83 -5.61
CA SER A 154 -33.56 -3.83 -5.25
C SER A 154 -34.25 -5.17 -5.46
N ALA A 155 -33.87 -5.94 -6.49
CA ALA A 155 -34.40 -7.28 -6.73
C ALA A 155 -33.95 -8.28 -5.65
N LEU A 156 -32.85 -7.99 -4.94
CA LEU A 156 -32.37 -8.77 -3.81
C LEU A 156 -32.92 -8.28 -2.46
N GLY A 157 -33.87 -7.35 -2.46
CA GLY A 157 -34.45 -6.79 -1.25
C GLY A 157 -33.54 -5.79 -0.52
N LEU A 158 -32.48 -5.31 -1.16
CA LEU A 158 -31.61 -4.28 -0.59
C LEU A 158 -32.29 -2.91 -0.65
N ARG A 159 -32.16 -2.14 0.42
CA ARG A 159 -32.86 -0.86 0.59
C ARG A 159 -32.33 0.21 -0.37
N PRO A 160 -33.21 1.12 -0.83
CA PRO A 160 -32.80 2.30 -1.56
C PRO A 160 -31.94 3.23 -0.68
N LEU A 161 -31.23 4.14 -1.32
CA LEU A 161 -30.52 5.21 -0.62
C LEU A 161 -31.50 6.21 0.02
N PRO A 162 -31.12 6.85 1.15
CA PRO A 162 -31.86 7.97 1.70
C PRO A 162 -31.84 9.17 0.73
N SER A 163 -32.75 10.13 0.93
CA SER A 163 -32.72 11.42 0.22
C SER A 163 -31.67 12.39 0.77
N ALA A 164 -31.16 12.11 1.98
CA ALA A 164 -30.09 12.87 2.60
C ALA A 164 -28.77 12.72 1.82
N GLU A 165 -27.91 13.73 1.89
CA GLU A 165 -26.57 13.65 1.31
C GLU A 165 -25.73 12.62 2.04
N LEU A 166 -25.04 11.75 1.29
CA LEU A 166 -24.23 10.68 1.86
C LEU A 166 -22.90 11.22 2.34
N ARG A 167 -22.59 11.03 3.63
CA ARG A 167 -21.33 11.47 4.25
C ARG A 167 -20.73 10.37 5.08
N VAL A 168 -19.41 10.24 5.03
CA VAL A 168 -18.72 9.23 5.84
C VAL A 168 -18.83 9.58 7.32
N ALA A 169 -19.31 8.62 8.10
CA ALA A 169 -19.49 8.75 9.54
C ALA A 169 -18.67 7.71 10.33
N ALA A 170 -18.29 6.61 9.69
CA ALA A 170 -17.42 5.60 10.29
C ALA A 170 -16.64 4.81 9.22
N VAL A 171 -15.39 4.47 9.54
CA VAL A 171 -14.58 3.48 8.81
C VAL A 171 -14.35 2.29 9.72
N VAL A 172 -14.71 1.10 9.23
CA VAL A 172 -14.78 -0.11 10.02
C VAL A 172 -14.03 -1.24 9.32
N LEU A 173 -13.11 -1.88 10.03
CA LEU A 173 -12.48 -3.13 9.63
C LEU A 173 -13.35 -4.31 10.09
N LEU A 174 -13.75 -5.16 9.16
CA LEU A 174 -14.51 -6.37 9.42
C LEU A 174 -13.54 -7.53 9.70
N ASP A 175 -13.68 -8.11 10.89
CA ASP A 175 -12.92 -9.29 11.32
C ASP A 175 -13.91 -10.44 11.62
N ARG A 176 -14.09 -11.32 10.62
CA ARG A 176 -14.99 -12.46 10.76
C ARG A 176 -14.25 -13.66 11.34
N ASP A 177 -14.75 -14.15 12.47
CA ASP A 177 -14.25 -15.31 13.20
C ASP A 177 -15.41 -16.26 13.55
N GLU A 178 -15.34 -17.50 13.08
CA GLU A 178 -16.38 -18.51 13.27
C GLU A 178 -16.52 -18.96 14.74
N GLU A 179 -15.47 -18.81 15.54
CA GLU A 179 -15.45 -19.15 16.96
C GLU A 179 -15.88 -17.97 17.86
N HIS A 180 -16.11 -16.79 17.28
CA HIS A 180 -16.51 -15.60 18.01
C HIS A 180 -17.89 -15.78 18.68
N PRO A 181 -18.14 -15.13 19.84
CA PRO A 181 -19.48 -15.07 20.45
C PRO A 181 -20.56 -14.54 19.49
N GLU A 182 -21.83 -14.79 19.82
CA GLU A 182 -22.95 -14.35 18.95
C GLU A 182 -23.00 -12.84 18.78
N SER A 183 -22.76 -12.12 19.88
CA SER A 183 -22.79 -10.66 19.91
C SER A 183 -21.50 -10.11 19.30
N PRO A 184 -21.60 -9.24 18.28
CA PRO A 184 -20.42 -8.63 17.69
C PRO A 184 -19.76 -7.67 18.68
N LEU A 185 -18.42 -7.58 18.61
CA LEU A 185 -17.62 -6.71 19.45
C LEU A 185 -17.01 -5.59 18.62
N VAL A 186 -17.17 -4.35 19.10
CA VAL A 186 -16.56 -3.16 18.49
C VAL A 186 -15.34 -2.76 19.30
N GLU A 187 -14.18 -2.69 18.65
CA GLU A 187 -12.91 -2.25 19.24
C GLU A 187 -12.37 -1.04 18.49
N VAL A 188 -11.77 -0.10 19.22
CA VAL A 188 -11.01 0.99 18.58
C VAL A 188 -9.72 0.38 18.04
N THR A 189 -9.40 0.70 16.78
CA THR A 189 -8.18 0.25 16.13
C THR A 189 -7.28 1.45 15.92
N ASP A 190 -6.07 1.33 16.45
CA ASP A 190 -5.00 2.28 16.20
C ASP A 190 -4.79 2.50 14.69
N LEU A 191 -4.55 3.75 14.31
CA LEU A 191 -4.40 4.14 12.90
C LEU A 191 -3.20 3.45 12.27
N GLY A 192 -2.08 3.32 12.97
CA GLY A 192 -0.88 2.66 12.44
C GLY A 192 -1.17 1.21 12.04
N THR A 193 -1.90 0.46 12.87
CA THR A 193 -2.35 -0.91 12.54
C THR A 193 -3.40 -0.92 11.44
N ALA A 194 -4.34 0.03 11.44
CA ALA A 194 -5.39 0.09 10.42
C ALA A 194 -4.88 0.51 9.03
N LEU A 195 -3.81 1.32 8.96
CA LEU A 195 -3.29 1.88 7.72
C LEU A 195 -2.94 0.80 6.71
N GLU A 196 -2.28 -0.28 7.12
CA GLU A 196 -1.95 -1.38 6.21
C GLU A 196 -3.20 -1.98 5.57
N ALA A 197 -4.23 -2.27 6.38
CA ALA A 197 -5.49 -2.80 5.89
C ALA A 197 -6.19 -1.81 4.94
N LEU A 198 -6.25 -0.53 5.28
CA LEU A 198 -6.88 0.51 4.46
C LEU A 198 -6.15 0.73 3.13
N VAL A 199 -4.82 0.83 3.17
CA VAL A 199 -3.95 1.02 2.00
C VAL A 199 -4.07 -0.18 1.06
N SER A 200 -4.05 -1.41 1.58
CA SER A 200 -4.19 -2.62 0.77
C SER A 200 -5.51 -2.69 -0.02
N GLN A 201 -6.55 -2.02 0.49
CA GLN A 201 -7.86 -1.93 -0.15
C GLN A 201 -8.04 -0.64 -0.96
N THR A 202 -7.01 0.21 -1.10
CA THR A 202 -7.12 1.48 -1.82
C THR A 202 -6.67 1.36 -3.27
N SER A 203 -7.47 1.91 -4.20
CA SER A 203 -7.08 2.08 -5.60
C SER A 203 -6.43 3.45 -5.83
N PHE A 204 -5.31 3.50 -6.58
CA PHE A 204 -4.62 4.74 -6.97
C PHE A 204 -4.30 5.68 -5.79
N LEU A 205 -3.84 5.12 -4.66
CA LEU A 205 -3.56 5.90 -3.45
C LEU A 205 -2.57 7.05 -3.72
N HIS A 206 -1.50 6.78 -4.47
CA HIS A 206 -0.41 7.74 -4.73
C HIS A 206 -0.80 8.90 -5.66
N ASP A 207 -1.94 8.82 -6.35
CA ASP A 207 -2.45 9.90 -7.18
C ASP A 207 -3.33 10.88 -6.41
N GLN A 208 -3.69 10.54 -5.17
CA GLN A 208 -4.47 11.43 -4.33
C GLN A 208 -3.60 12.56 -3.77
N PRO A 209 -4.15 13.76 -3.56
CA PRO A 209 -3.47 14.79 -2.80
C PRO A 209 -3.36 14.37 -1.33
N ALA A 210 -2.13 14.31 -0.81
CA ALA A 210 -1.87 14.03 0.62
C ALA A 210 -2.59 12.78 1.17
N PRO A 211 -2.43 11.60 0.54
CA PRO A 211 -3.25 10.42 0.79
C PRO A 211 -3.24 9.93 2.24
N LEU A 212 -2.05 9.81 2.84
CA LEU A 212 -1.91 9.30 4.21
C LEU A 212 -2.47 10.30 5.21
N ARG A 213 -2.20 11.59 4.99
CA ARG A 213 -2.74 12.67 5.82
C ARG A 213 -4.26 12.79 5.69
N PHE A 214 -4.82 12.56 4.51
CA PHE A 214 -6.27 12.49 4.31
C PHE A 214 -6.89 11.33 5.08
N ILE A 215 -6.31 10.12 5.00
CA ILE A 215 -6.79 8.97 5.77
C ILE A 215 -6.76 9.27 7.28
N ALA A 216 -5.68 9.87 7.78
CA ALA A 216 -5.56 10.24 9.19
C ALA A 216 -6.58 11.32 9.62
N ALA A 217 -6.78 12.33 8.78
CA ALA A 217 -7.78 13.37 9.01
C ALA A 217 -9.19 12.80 9.03
N LEU A 218 -9.51 11.88 8.11
CA LEU A 218 -10.81 11.21 8.05
C LEU A 218 -11.04 10.31 9.26
N ALA A 219 -10.02 9.54 9.65
CA ALA A 219 -10.09 8.73 10.85
C ALA A 219 -10.36 9.62 12.08
N THR A 220 -9.66 10.75 12.20
CA THR A 220 -9.89 11.71 13.30
C THR A 220 -11.32 12.28 13.26
N ALA A 221 -11.78 12.72 12.09
CA ALA A 221 -13.11 13.30 11.91
C ALA A 221 -14.27 12.32 12.21
N THR A 222 -14.03 11.02 12.06
CA THR A 222 -15.01 9.93 12.31
C THR A 222 -14.81 9.22 13.67
N GLY A 223 -13.92 9.76 14.51
CA GLY A 223 -13.67 9.25 15.86
C GLY A 223 -12.85 7.96 15.91
N GLY A 224 -11.94 7.78 14.96
CA GLY A 224 -11.02 6.65 14.81
C GLY A 224 -11.52 5.57 13.86
N VAL A 225 -10.59 4.68 13.48
CA VAL A 225 -10.93 3.42 12.80
C VAL A 225 -11.37 2.40 13.84
N ARG A 226 -12.38 1.61 13.53
CA ARG A 226 -12.91 0.58 14.44
C ARG A 226 -12.80 -0.79 13.80
N THR A 227 -12.49 -1.81 14.59
CA THR A 227 -12.63 -3.20 14.16
C THR A 227 -13.92 -3.76 14.73
N VAL A 228 -14.69 -4.44 13.90
CA VAL A 228 -15.86 -5.21 14.32
C VAL A 228 -15.54 -6.67 14.17
N LYS A 229 -15.41 -7.36 15.31
CA LYS A 229 -15.28 -8.81 15.39
C LYS A 229 -16.67 -9.43 15.43
N TYR A 230 -16.91 -10.41 14.57
CA TYR A 230 -18.23 -11.03 14.46
C TYR A 230 -18.18 -12.44 13.89
N ARG A 231 -19.17 -13.26 14.26
CA ARG A 231 -19.36 -14.60 13.71
C ARG A 231 -20.31 -14.63 12.52
N ASP A 232 -21.47 -13.99 12.68
CA ASP A 232 -22.57 -13.98 11.71
C ASP A 232 -22.91 -12.53 11.31
N ALA A 233 -22.99 -12.29 10.00
CA ALA A 233 -23.35 -11.00 9.45
C ALA A 233 -24.75 -10.53 9.86
N ALA A 234 -25.67 -11.45 10.17
CA ALA A 234 -27.03 -11.12 10.59
C ALA A 234 -27.10 -10.35 11.92
N THR A 235 -26.04 -10.38 12.75
CA THR A 235 -26.00 -9.68 14.04
C THR A 235 -25.42 -8.27 13.93
N LEU A 236 -24.73 -7.94 12.84
CA LEU A 236 -24.12 -6.62 12.59
C LEU A 236 -25.08 -5.42 12.69
N PRO A 237 -26.37 -5.50 12.29
CA PRO A 237 -27.29 -4.37 12.43
C PRO A 237 -27.38 -3.81 13.85
N SER A 238 -27.11 -4.63 14.87
CA SER A 238 -27.20 -4.25 16.28
C SER A 238 -26.13 -3.26 16.74
N VAL A 239 -24.99 -3.16 16.05
CA VAL A 239 -23.85 -2.29 16.42
C VAL A 239 -23.66 -1.07 15.53
N ILE A 240 -24.44 -0.93 14.45
CA ILE A 240 -24.28 0.19 13.50
C ILE A 240 -24.48 1.55 14.17
N ALA A 241 -25.49 1.69 15.03
CA ALA A 241 -25.72 2.94 15.74
C ALA A 241 -24.53 3.34 16.64
N ASP A 242 -23.87 2.36 17.25
CA ASP A 242 -22.72 2.57 18.14
C ASP A 242 -21.45 2.95 17.39
N LEU A 243 -21.37 2.68 16.09
CA LEU A 243 -20.24 3.02 15.22
C LEU A 243 -20.30 4.47 14.75
N ILE A 244 -21.50 5.04 14.63
CA ILE A 244 -21.70 6.37 14.07
C ILE A 244 -21.31 7.42 15.10
N ARG A 245 -20.52 8.39 14.65
CA ARG A 245 -20.20 9.61 15.41
C ARG A 245 -20.54 10.81 14.53
N PRO A 246 -20.93 11.95 15.12
CA PRO A 246 -21.05 13.19 14.37
C PRO A 246 -19.74 13.46 13.64
N SER A 247 -19.78 13.48 12.32
CA SER A 247 -18.58 13.72 11.50
C SER A 247 -18.11 15.16 11.72
N ALA A 248 -16.89 15.31 12.24
CA ALA A 248 -16.24 16.62 12.34
C ALA A 248 -15.74 17.06 10.95
N ALA A 249 -15.35 18.33 10.82
CA ALA A 249 -14.68 18.78 9.61
C ALA A 249 -13.37 18.01 9.40
N ILE A 250 -13.12 17.58 8.15
CA ILE A 250 -11.87 16.94 7.77
C ILE A 250 -10.82 18.03 7.65
N VAL A 251 -9.89 18.06 8.60
CA VAL A 251 -8.77 19.01 8.61
C VAL A 251 -7.50 18.20 8.39
N LEU A 252 -6.87 18.41 7.23
CA LEU A 252 -5.61 17.74 6.93
C LEU A 252 -4.54 18.18 7.94
N PRO A 253 -3.81 17.24 8.56
CA PRO A 253 -2.66 17.62 9.36
C PRO A 253 -1.62 18.32 8.50
N GLU A 254 -0.96 19.31 9.08
CA GLU A 254 0.18 19.96 8.43
C GLU A 254 1.29 18.93 8.20
N ARG A 255 2.00 19.07 7.08
CA ARG A 255 3.18 18.25 6.83
C ARG A 255 4.25 18.66 7.85
N PRO A 256 4.81 17.72 8.64
CA PRO A 256 5.85 18.06 9.61
C PRO A 256 7.03 18.75 8.94
N ALA A 257 7.51 19.83 9.56
CA ALA A 257 8.79 20.41 9.18
C ALA A 257 9.90 19.62 9.87
N HIS A 258 10.78 19.01 9.08
CA HIS A 258 11.97 18.33 9.60
C HIS A 258 13.12 19.33 9.71
N ILE A 259 13.80 19.33 10.86
CA ILE A 259 14.94 20.21 11.12
C ILE A 259 16.20 19.52 10.61
N ALA A 260 16.95 20.22 9.76
CA ALA A 260 18.26 19.75 9.32
C ALA A 260 19.21 19.64 10.52
N PRO A 261 20.00 18.55 10.64
CA PRO A 261 21.04 18.46 11.64
C PRO A 261 22.08 19.56 11.43
N VAL A 262 22.79 19.91 12.50
CA VAL A 262 23.91 20.85 12.40
C VAL A 262 24.99 20.21 11.53
N ALA A 263 25.38 20.89 10.45
CA ALA A 263 26.44 20.41 9.57
C ALA A 263 27.75 20.26 10.36
N ASP A 264 28.37 19.09 10.22
CA ASP A 264 29.67 18.76 10.80
C ASP A 264 30.69 18.58 9.67
N PRO A 265 31.24 19.67 9.10
CA PRO A 265 32.07 19.60 7.88
C PRO A 265 33.38 18.84 8.07
N GLU A 266 33.81 18.57 9.30
CA GLU A 266 35.05 17.84 9.60
C GLU A 266 34.84 16.32 9.65
N HIS A 267 33.59 15.84 9.67
CA HIS A 267 33.30 14.41 9.63
C HIS A 267 33.52 13.82 8.23
N LEU A 268 34.42 12.85 8.16
CA LEU A 268 34.84 12.13 6.94
C LEU A 268 34.09 10.82 6.68
N GLY A 269 33.16 10.44 7.56
CA GLY A 269 32.34 9.23 7.41
C GLY A 269 31.05 9.47 6.60
N PRO A 270 30.27 8.41 6.37
CA PRO A 270 29.08 8.45 5.53
C PRO A 270 27.99 9.36 6.10
N ARG A 271 27.24 9.99 5.20
CA ARG A 271 26.10 10.84 5.52
C ARG A 271 24.82 10.27 4.94
N PHE A 272 23.80 10.26 5.79
CA PHE A 272 22.50 9.72 5.46
C PHE A 272 21.47 10.84 5.33
N SER A 273 20.71 10.79 4.24
CA SER A 273 19.65 11.73 3.93
C SER A 273 18.36 10.97 3.64
N ARG A 274 17.22 11.52 4.05
CA ARG A 274 15.89 11.01 3.67
C ARG A 274 15.73 11.04 2.16
N VAL A 275 15.13 10.00 1.63
CA VAL A 275 14.57 10.02 0.27
C VAL A 275 13.29 10.85 0.27
N GLU A 276 13.02 11.54 -0.83
CA GLU A 276 11.78 12.30 -1.00
C GLU A 276 10.57 11.35 -0.97
N VAL A 277 9.65 11.62 -0.04
CA VAL A 277 8.38 10.89 0.09
C VAL A 277 7.23 11.74 -0.43
N VAL A 278 6.26 11.07 -1.07
CA VAL A 278 5.05 11.69 -1.62
C VAL A 278 4.20 12.27 -0.51
N ASP A 279 4.04 11.51 0.57
CA ASP A 279 3.28 11.91 1.73
C ASP A 279 3.78 11.21 2.99
N GLU A 280 3.51 11.82 4.13
CA GLU A 280 3.90 11.31 5.43
C GLU A 280 2.84 11.63 6.48
N VAL A 281 2.66 10.75 7.45
CA VAL A 281 1.82 11.01 8.61
C VAL A 281 2.38 10.37 9.86
N SER A 282 2.41 11.13 10.96
CA SER A 282 2.83 10.63 12.27
C SER A 282 1.63 10.03 13.02
N VAL A 283 1.89 8.95 13.75
CA VAL A 283 0.94 8.32 14.67
C VAL A 283 1.52 8.46 16.07
N GLU A 284 0.83 9.25 16.90
CA GLU A 284 1.22 9.56 18.28
C GLU A 284 0.67 8.45 19.18
N ASP A 285 1.56 7.60 19.72
CA ASP A 285 1.26 6.47 20.65
C ASP A 285 0.98 5.08 20.00
N PRO A 286 2.00 4.20 19.90
CA PRO A 286 3.42 4.51 19.99
C PRO A 286 3.90 5.33 18.80
N ASP A 287 4.96 6.14 18.98
CA ASP A 287 5.55 6.98 17.92
C ASP A 287 5.90 6.13 16.70
N ARG A 288 5.16 6.37 15.63
CA ARG A 288 5.34 5.75 14.32
C ARG A 288 5.16 6.80 13.24
N ILE A 289 5.77 6.56 12.09
CA ILE A 289 5.55 7.38 10.90
C ILE A 289 5.22 6.48 9.72
N ALA A 290 4.11 6.76 9.06
CA ALA A 290 3.77 6.14 7.80
C ALA A 290 4.29 7.02 6.66
N LEU A 291 5.05 6.41 5.76
CA LEU A 291 5.70 7.05 4.62
C LEU A 291 5.15 6.46 3.33
N LEU A 292 4.80 7.30 2.36
CA LEU A 292 4.43 6.86 1.02
C LEU A 292 5.55 7.20 0.03
N THR A 293 6.12 6.18 -0.59
CA THR A 293 7.06 6.29 -1.71
C THR A 293 6.42 5.77 -3.00
N ILE A 294 7.02 6.11 -4.15
CA ILE A 294 6.62 5.56 -5.45
C ILE A 294 7.82 4.85 -6.05
N THR A 295 7.63 3.59 -6.41
CA THR A 295 8.60 2.81 -7.19
C THR A 295 7.95 2.46 -8.52
N GLY A 296 8.47 3.05 -9.61
CA GLY A 296 7.86 2.93 -10.94
C GLY A 296 6.45 3.53 -11.00
N HIS A 297 5.43 2.67 -11.03
CA HIS A 297 4.01 3.06 -11.06
C HIS A 297 3.22 2.59 -9.84
N GLN A 298 3.90 2.06 -8.82
CA GLN A 298 3.29 1.56 -7.60
C GLN A 298 3.65 2.43 -6.42
N GLY A 299 2.64 2.76 -5.61
CA GLY A 299 2.83 3.43 -4.33
C GLY A 299 3.08 2.39 -3.24
N HIS A 300 4.12 2.59 -2.45
CA HIS A 300 4.48 1.74 -1.32
C HIS A 300 4.34 2.53 -0.03
N VAL A 301 3.58 1.99 0.93
CA VAL A 301 3.45 2.57 2.26
C VAL A 301 4.29 1.78 3.23
N THR A 302 5.23 2.44 3.89
CA THR A 302 6.06 1.85 4.94
C THR A 302 5.74 2.50 6.28
N LEU A 303 5.42 1.68 7.29
CA LEU A 303 5.22 2.14 8.66
C LEU A 303 6.50 1.93 9.46
N LEU A 304 7.15 3.02 9.86
CA LEU A 304 8.31 2.99 10.73
C LEU A 304 7.87 3.03 12.18
N GLY A 305 8.47 2.18 13.02
CA GLY A 305 8.29 2.19 14.48
C GLY A 305 9.62 1.95 15.20
N GLY A 306 9.57 1.89 16.54
CA GLY A 306 10.78 1.82 17.35
C GLY A 306 11.62 3.09 17.16
N ILE A 307 12.93 2.92 16.92
CA ILE A 307 13.86 4.04 16.65
C ILE A 307 13.75 4.60 15.22
N GLY A 308 13.02 3.93 14.32
CA GLY A 308 12.91 4.30 12.91
C GLY A 308 12.43 5.73 12.66
N PRO A 309 11.35 6.21 13.32
CA PRO A 309 10.90 7.59 13.20
C PRO A 309 11.99 8.62 13.60
N ALA A 310 12.71 8.39 14.70
CA ALA A 310 13.77 9.29 15.16
C ALA A 310 14.94 9.35 14.17
N VAL A 311 15.39 8.18 13.70
CA VAL A 311 16.46 8.07 12.69
C VAL A 311 16.06 8.77 11.39
N TRP A 312 14.86 8.49 10.88
CA TRP A 312 14.40 9.07 9.62
C TRP A 312 14.25 10.60 9.72
N ARG A 313 13.64 11.13 10.79
CA ARG A 313 13.49 12.58 11.03
C ARG A 313 14.84 13.31 11.20
N ALA A 314 15.87 12.63 11.66
CA ALA A 314 17.21 13.21 11.81
C ALA A 314 18.05 13.15 10.51
N ALA A 315 17.76 12.23 9.59
CA ALA A 315 18.55 11.98 8.39
C ALA A 315 18.43 13.08 7.31
N ASP A 316 19.22 14.14 7.44
CA ASP A 316 19.35 15.19 6.43
C ASP A 316 20.81 15.62 6.32
N GLY A 317 21.60 14.78 5.62
CA GLY A 317 23.06 14.86 5.64
C GLY A 317 23.69 14.49 6.99
N ALA A 318 22.98 13.68 7.79
CA ALA A 318 23.36 13.32 9.15
C ALA A 318 24.42 12.22 9.17
N THR A 319 25.34 12.31 10.12
CA THR A 319 26.31 11.25 10.45
C THR A 319 25.65 10.16 11.31
N LEU A 320 26.21 8.94 11.34
CA LEU A 320 25.70 7.87 12.20
C LEU A 320 25.57 8.32 13.66
N ARG A 321 26.58 9.02 14.19
CA ARG A 321 26.55 9.58 15.56
C ARG A 321 25.36 10.48 15.80
N GLN A 322 25.04 11.38 14.87
CA GLN A 322 23.89 12.29 15.01
C GLN A 322 22.55 11.54 14.97
N LEU A 323 22.45 10.48 14.17
CA LEU A 323 21.28 9.60 14.16
C LEU A 323 21.15 8.85 15.48
N THR A 324 22.27 8.37 16.04
CA THR A 324 22.30 7.72 17.35
C THR A 324 21.90 8.67 18.47
N ASP A 325 22.45 9.88 18.50
CA ASP A 325 22.09 10.92 19.47
C ASP A 325 20.58 11.24 19.42
N ALA A 326 20.01 11.31 18.22
CA ALA A 326 18.58 11.54 18.03
C ALA A 326 17.72 10.37 18.54
N ALA A 327 18.11 9.12 18.26
CA ALA A 327 17.41 7.93 18.73
C ALA A 327 17.49 7.78 20.26
N VAL A 328 18.65 8.02 20.86
CA VAL A 328 18.86 8.01 22.32
C VAL A 328 17.99 9.07 22.99
N THR A 329 17.97 10.28 22.44
CA THR A 329 17.16 11.38 22.97
C THR A 329 15.66 11.07 22.92
N ALA A 330 15.20 10.34 21.91
CA ALA A 330 13.79 10.02 21.73
C ALA A 330 13.30 8.85 22.61
N HIS A 331 14.16 7.89 22.93
CA HIS A 331 13.74 6.61 23.53
C HIS A 331 14.35 6.29 24.90
N ASP A 332 15.35 7.05 25.36
CA ASP A 332 16.02 6.86 26.66
C ASP A 332 16.43 5.39 26.93
N PRO A 333 17.39 4.85 26.16
CA PRO A 333 17.76 3.45 26.24
C PRO A 333 18.47 3.12 27.59
N PRO A 334 18.43 1.85 28.04
CA PRO A 334 19.16 1.42 29.23
C PRO A 334 20.67 1.69 29.16
N GLU A 335 21.33 1.86 30.32
CA GLU A 335 22.76 2.25 30.44
C GLU A 335 23.77 1.31 29.75
N ASP A 336 23.37 0.08 29.38
CA ASP A 336 24.21 -0.92 28.71
C ASP A 336 23.72 -1.28 27.28
N PHE A 337 22.78 -0.52 26.72
CA PHE A 337 22.25 -0.79 25.38
C PHE A 337 23.19 -0.22 24.30
N ASP A 338 23.61 -1.08 23.37
CA ASP A 338 24.39 -0.67 22.21
C ASP A 338 23.50 0.06 21.19
N ALA A 339 23.29 1.35 21.45
CA ALA A 339 22.47 2.23 20.61
C ALA A 339 23.07 2.42 19.22
N GLU A 340 24.40 2.42 19.09
CA GLU A 340 25.08 2.65 17.82
C GLU A 340 24.86 1.48 16.87
N SER A 341 25.05 0.23 17.32
CA SER A 341 24.75 -0.96 16.52
C SER A 341 23.26 -1.06 16.13
N ALA A 342 22.36 -0.72 17.06
CA ALA A 342 20.92 -0.73 16.78
C ALA A 342 20.53 0.31 15.71
N VAL A 343 21.11 1.52 15.79
CA VAL A 343 20.88 2.59 14.81
C VAL A 343 21.51 2.26 13.47
N LEU A 344 22.72 1.68 13.46
CA LEU A 344 23.37 1.21 12.24
C LEU A 344 22.50 0.18 11.52
N ALA A 345 21.98 -0.81 12.24
CA ALA A 345 21.04 -1.79 11.70
C ALA A 345 19.77 -1.13 11.14
N ALA A 346 19.19 -0.15 11.85
CA ALA A 346 18.03 0.59 11.37
C ALA A 346 18.35 1.40 10.10
N VAL A 347 19.51 2.06 10.01
CA VAL A 347 19.96 2.77 8.81
C VAL A 347 20.08 1.82 7.63
N GLY A 348 20.69 0.64 7.80
CA GLY A 348 20.79 -0.36 6.74
C GLY A 348 19.42 -0.84 6.25
N LEU A 349 18.48 -1.09 7.16
CA LEU A 349 17.10 -1.47 6.80
C LEU A 349 16.38 -0.35 6.04
N LEU A 350 16.59 0.91 6.42
CA LEU A 350 16.00 2.05 5.73
C LEU A 350 16.64 2.32 4.37
N LEU A 351 17.94 2.06 4.21
CA LEU A 351 18.63 2.10 2.90
C LEU A 351 18.09 0.99 1.99
N ASP A 352 17.97 -0.25 2.49
CA ASP A 352 17.39 -1.37 1.74
C ASP A 352 15.92 -1.13 1.35
N ALA A 353 15.15 -0.43 2.20
CA ALA A 353 13.78 -0.02 1.90
C ALA A 353 13.67 1.20 0.97
N GLY A 354 14.79 1.83 0.57
CA GLY A 354 14.79 3.03 -0.27
C GLY A 354 14.23 4.28 0.42
N LEU A 355 14.25 4.32 1.75
CA LEU A 355 13.75 5.44 2.56
C LEU A 355 14.86 6.41 2.99
N LEU A 356 16.11 5.95 2.96
CA LEU A 356 17.32 6.75 3.09
C LEU A 356 18.20 6.60 1.85
N SER A 357 19.07 7.58 1.64
CA SER A 357 20.19 7.54 0.71
C SER A 357 21.48 7.89 1.46
N SER A 358 22.59 7.26 1.06
CA SER A 358 23.94 7.56 1.56
C SER A 358 24.75 8.29 0.47
N ASP A 359 25.74 9.08 0.88
CA ASP A 359 26.76 9.65 -0.02
C ASP A 359 27.92 8.68 -0.32
N GLU A 360 27.88 7.49 0.25
CA GLU A 360 28.80 6.39 -0.04
C GLU A 360 28.76 5.97 -1.53
N PRO A 361 29.90 5.54 -2.10
CA PRO A 361 29.87 4.80 -3.36
C PRO A 361 29.11 3.48 -3.17
N VAL A 362 28.43 3.03 -4.22
CA VAL A 362 27.85 1.68 -4.24
C VAL A 362 28.84 0.69 -4.81
N ILE A 363 28.94 -0.45 -4.15
CA ILE A 363 29.73 -1.60 -4.56
C ILE A 363 28.83 -2.48 -5.42
N ALA A 364 29.33 -2.91 -6.58
CA ALA A 364 28.62 -3.79 -7.49
C ALA A 364 29.56 -4.86 -8.06
N ARG A 365 28.98 -6.00 -8.45
CA ARG A 365 29.69 -6.99 -9.27
C ARG A 365 30.01 -6.36 -10.63
N ARG A 366 31.22 -6.59 -11.15
CA ARG A 366 31.54 -6.16 -12.51
C ARG A 366 30.77 -7.01 -13.52
N ASP A 367 30.22 -6.37 -14.54
CA ASP A 367 29.47 -7.03 -15.63
C ASP A 367 30.34 -8.05 -16.39
N GLU A 368 31.65 -7.87 -16.34
CA GLU A 368 32.68 -8.66 -17.00
C GLU A 368 33.12 -9.87 -16.17
N VAL A 369 32.41 -10.26 -15.10
CA VAL A 369 32.76 -11.42 -14.29
C VAL A 369 31.87 -12.63 -14.61
N VAL A 370 32.52 -13.76 -14.93
CA VAL A 370 31.85 -15.05 -15.09
C VAL A 370 32.08 -15.87 -13.83
N TRP A 371 31.03 -16.50 -13.31
CA TRP A 371 31.10 -17.29 -12.09
C TRP A 371 30.33 -18.61 -12.24
N VAL A 372 30.71 -19.61 -11.45
CA VAL A 372 30.12 -20.95 -11.44
C VAL A 372 29.80 -21.33 -10.00
N ASP A 373 28.55 -21.75 -9.77
CA ASP A 373 27.98 -22.12 -8.47
C ASP A 373 27.82 -23.65 -8.30
N VAL A 374 28.70 -24.41 -8.94
CA VAL A 374 28.59 -25.88 -9.01
C VAL A 374 29.53 -26.56 -8.03
N ASP A 375 30.57 -25.86 -7.60
CA ASP A 375 31.58 -26.32 -6.65
C ASP A 375 31.41 -25.53 -5.33
N ASP A 376 31.51 -26.21 -4.17
CA ASP A 376 31.71 -25.56 -2.88
C ASP A 376 33.22 -25.52 -2.61
N PRO A 377 33.90 -24.35 -2.70
CA PRO A 377 33.36 -22.99 -2.84
C PRO A 377 33.09 -22.50 -4.29
N ALA A 378 32.12 -21.58 -4.43
CA ALA A 378 31.80 -20.92 -5.69
C ALA A 378 33.04 -20.21 -6.28
N THR A 379 33.20 -20.26 -7.60
CA THR A 379 34.40 -19.72 -8.27
C THR A 379 34.03 -18.60 -9.23
N ALA A 380 34.67 -17.43 -9.09
CA ALA A 380 34.46 -16.26 -9.93
C ALA A 380 35.74 -15.87 -10.69
N ARG A 381 35.60 -15.38 -11.94
CA ARG A 381 36.73 -15.00 -12.78
C ARG A 381 36.38 -13.78 -13.64
N PRO A 382 37.20 -12.71 -13.64
CA PRO A 382 37.06 -11.61 -14.58
C PRO A 382 37.33 -12.07 -16.03
N VAL A 383 36.52 -11.63 -16.99
CA VAL A 383 36.58 -11.96 -18.41
C VAL A 383 36.34 -10.71 -19.26
N GLY A 384 37.36 -10.27 -19.99
CA GLY A 384 37.26 -9.11 -20.87
C GLY A 384 38.54 -8.89 -21.70
N PRO A 385 38.46 -8.18 -22.83
CA PRO A 385 39.61 -7.94 -23.71
C PRO A 385 40.68 -7.01 -23.09
N ASP A 386 40.31 -6.23 -22.08
CA ASP A 386 41.17 -5.23 -21.42
C ASP A 386 41.58 -5.62 -19.99
N ILE A 387 41.36 -6.87 -19.57
CA ILE A 387 41.71 -7.36 -18.24
C ILE A 387 43.17 -7.83 -18.22
N ASP A 388 43.95 -7.36 -17.24
CA ASP A 388 45.33 -7.78 -17.01
C ASP A 388 45.41 -9.31 -16.76
N ASP A 389 46.37 -9.99 -17.39
CA ASP A 389 46.64 -11.42 -17.20
C ASP A 389 46.86 -11.79 -15.71
N GLN A 390 47.29 -10.84 -14.87
CA GLN A 390 47.39 -11.04 -13.43
C GLN A 390 46.02 -11.10 -12.72
N LEU A 391 45.04 -10.33 -13.21
CA LEU A 391 43.66 -10.26 -12.67
C LEU A 391 42.74 -11.33 -13.25
N ALA A 392 43.07 -11.91 -14.42
CA ALA A 392 42.28 -12.94 -15.10
C ALA A 392 42.25 -14.32 -14.38
N ARG A 393 42.78 -14.41 -13.16
CA ARG A 393 42.80 -15.65 -12.37
C ARG A 393 41.44 -15.90 -11.71
N ALA A 394 41.04 -17.17 -11.68
CA ALA A 394 39.85 -17.59 -10.96
C ALA A 394 40.08 -17.46 -9.45
N ALA A 395 39.16 -16.82 -8.74
CA ALA A 395 39.14 -16.71 -7.29
C ALA A 395 38.06 -17.64 -6.73
N ALA A 396 38.44 -18.44 -5.73
CA ALA A 396 37.49 -19.20 -4.93
C ALA A 396 36.89 -18.26 -3.88
N LEU A 397 35.56 -18.15 -3.87
CA LEU A 397 34.81 -17.33 -2.92
C LEU A 397 34.53 -18.17 -1.67
N THR A 398 35.20 -17.86 -0.57
CA THR A 398 35.04 -18.58 0.71
C THR A 398 34.69 -17.62 1.85
N GLY A 399 33.96 -18.13 2.85
CA GLY A 399 33.59 -17.35 4.04
C GLY A 399 32.88 -16.04 3.69
N SER A 400 33.37 -14.92 4.24
CA SER A 400 32.80 -13.58 4.03
C SER A 400 32.75 -13.15 2.56
N THR A 401 33.72 -13.57 1.73
CA THR A 401 33.73 -13.21 0.30
C THR A 401 32.60 -13.86 -0.49
N ALA A 402 32.18 -15.09 -0.11
CA ALA A 402 31.05 -15.77 -0.73
C ALA A 402 29.71 -15.10 -0.38
N LEU A 403 29.54 -14.72 0.89
CA LEU A 403 28.35 -14.02 1.36
C LEU A 403 28.23 -12.62 0.74
N ILE A 404 29.32 -11.84 0.74
CA ILE A 404 29.37 -10.53 0.07
C ILE A 404 29.04 -10.68 -1.41
N TRP A 405 29.61 -11.69 -2.07
CA TRP A 405 29.28 -11.97 -3.46
C TRP A 405 27.78 -12.17 -3.62
N GLU A 406 27.16 -13.07 -2.85
CA GLU A 406 25.71 -13.35 -2.89
C GLU A 406 24.86 -12.10 -2.66
N TRP A 407 25.20 -11.27 -1.66
CA TRP A 407 24.45 -10.04 -1.34
C TRP A 407 24.55 -8.96 -2.41
N LEU A 408 25.53 -9.01 -3.32
CA LEU A 408 25.69 -8.08 -4.43
C LEU A 408 24.92 -8.53 -5.68
N ASP A 409 23.78 -9.20 -5.50
CA ASP A 409 22.77 -9.40 -6.54
C ASP A 409 22.27 -8.06 -7.10
N GLU A 410 22.23 -7.05 -6.23
CA GLU A 410 22.01 -5.64 -6.53
C GLU A 410 23.18 -4.80 -5.98
N PRO A 411 23.46 -3.61 -6.55
CA PRO A 411 24.46 -2.70 -6.01
C PRO A 411 24.11 -2.24 -4.58
N ARG A 412 25.10 -2.24 -3.67
CA ARG A 412 24.90 -1.88 -2.26
C ARG A 412 26.02 -0.99 -1.73
N THR A 413 25.71 -0.14 -0.75
CA THR A 413 26.70 0.65 0.00
C THR A 413 27.48 -0.23 0.99
N MET A 414 28.63 0.25 1.47
CA MET A 414 29.39 -0.44 2.52
C MET A 414 28.54 -0.62 3.79
N THR A 415 27.80 0.42 4.19
CA THR A 415 26.84 0.36 5.30
C THR A 415 25.84 -0.79 5.17
N GLN A 416 25.24 -1.01 3.99
CA GLN A 416 24.30 -2.11 3.78
C GLN A 416 24.95 -3.50 3.90
N LEU A 417 26.19 -3.66 3.42
CA LEU A 417 26.93 -4.92 3.54
C LEU A 417 27.27 -5.23 5.01
N ILE A 418 27.72 -4.23 5.76
CA ILE A 418 28.00 -4.34 7.21
C ILE A 418 26.74 -4.78 7.96
N VAL A 419 25.59 -4.15 7.71
CA VAL A 419 24.33 -4.49 8.38
C VAL A 419 23.88 -5.91 8.03
N ARG A 420 24.07 -6.37 6.79
CA ARG A 420 23.76 -7.76 6.42
C ARG A 420 24.66 -8.77 7.14
N ALA A 421 25.94 -8.47 7.29
CA ALA A 421 26.85 -9.29 8.10
C ALA A 421 26.39 -9.38 9.57
N MET A 422 25.97 -8.26 10.17
CA MET A 422 25.40 -8.26 11.52
C MET A 422 24.15 -9.15 11.64
N MET A 423 23.22 -9.07 10.69
CA MET A 423 21.94 -9.79 10.72
C MET A 423 22.06 -11.29 10.43
N THR A 424 23.06 -11.69 9.63
CA THR A 424 23.27 -13.10 9.25
C THR A 424 23.95 -13.93 10.33
N GLY A 425 24.48 -13.30 11.39
CA GLY A 425 25.08 -13.99 12.52
C GLY A 425 26.31 -14.83 12.15
N SER A 426 27.01 -14.42 11.09
CA SER A 426 28.22 -15.07 10.59
C SER A 426 29.40 -14.78 11.51
N ASP A 427 29.45 -15.07 12.82
CA ASP A 427 30.02 -16.29 13.43
C ASP A 427 30.01 -16.12 14.98
N PRO A 428 29.92 -17.19 15.80
CA PRO A 428 30.14 -17.22 17.27
C PRO A 428 31.46 -16.63 17.82
N ALA A 429 32.36 -16.09 17.00
CA ALA A 429 33.63 -15.47 17.43
C ALA A 429 33.64 -13.92 17.45
N GLY A 430 32.66 -13.23 16.85
CA GLY A 430 32.53 -11.77 16.93
C GLY A 430 33.37 -10.93 15.95
N ASP A 431 34.23 -11.53 15.12
CA ASP A 431 35.19 -10.81 14.26
C ASP A 431 34.67 -10.47 12.83
N ALA A 432 33.51 -10.98 12.41
CA ALA A 432 33.13 -10.95 10.99
C ALA A 432 32.57 -9.62 10.46
N VAL A 433 32.11 -8.73 11.33
CA VAL A 433 31.66 -7.39 10.93
C VAL A 433 32.85 -6.52 10.53
N ASP A 434 33.97 -6.66 11.26
CA ASP A 434 35.23 -5.96 11.00
C ASP A 434 35.93 -6.46 9.72
N ASP A 435 35.64 -7.69 9.29
CA ASP A 435 36.19 -8.29 8.09
C ASP A 435 35.52 -7.83 6.78
N VAL A 436 34.32 -7.24 6.82
CA VAL A 436 33.57 -6.85 5.60
C VAL A 436 34.33 -5.81 4.75
N PRO A 437 34.82 -4.69 5.30
CA PRO A 437 35.54 -3.70 4.49
C PRO A 437 36.82 -4.27 3.86
N THR A 438 37.54 -5.12 4.60
CA THR A 438 38.75 -5.80 4.13
C THR A 438 38.42 -6.76 2.99
N ALA A 439 37.40 -7.60 3.15
CA ALA A 439 36.97 -8.55 2.13
C ALA A 439 36.47 -7.85 0.85
N VAL A 440 35.74 -6.73 0.98
CA VAL A 440 35.35 -5.92 -0.19
C VAL A 440 36.57 -5.35 -0.90
N ALA A 441 37.55 -4.81 -0.17
CA ALA A 441 38.77 -4.28 -0.75
C ALA A 441 39.54 -5.35 -1.54
N GLU A 442 39.68 -6.56 -1.01
CA GLU A 442 40.29 -7.70 -1.71
C GLU A 442 39.54 -8.08 -2.99
N LEU A 443 38.20 -8.06 -2.95
CA LEU A 443 37.36 -8.35 -4.12
C LEU A 443 37.43 -7.24 -5.19
N ILE A 444 37.64 -5.98 -4.80
CA ILE A 444 37.89 -4.87 -5.72
C ILE A 444 39.30 -4.99 -6.33
N GLU A 445 40.32 -5.26 -5.52
CA GLU A 445 41.71 -5.43 -5.96
C GLU A 445 41.87 -6.62 -6.93
N SER A 446 41.12 -7.71 -6.71
CA SER A 446 41.05 -8.86 -7.63
C SER A 446 40.23 -8.60 -8.89
N GLY A 447 39.61 -7.42 -9.01
CA GLY A 447 38.85 -7.01 -10.19
C GLY A 447 37.50 -7.71 -10.33
N LEU A 448 36.96 -8.26 -9.25
CA LEU A 448 35.65 -8.92 -9.22
C LEU A 448 34.51 -7.91 -8.94
N LEU A 449 34.80 -6.91 -8.13
CA LEU A 449 33.88 -5.83 -7.78
C LEU A 449 34.37 -4.48 -8.29
N GLU A 450 33.47 -3.51 -8.28
CA GLU A 450 33.78 -2.11 -8.53
C GLU A 450 32.94 -1.17 -7.68
N GLU A 451 33.49 0.02 -7.43
CA GLU A 451 32.77 1.13 -6.81
C GLU A 451 32.18 2.04 -7.89
N ARG A 452 30.89 2.31 -7.79
CA ARG A 452 30.16 3.23 -8.65
C ARG A 452 29.66 4.39 -7.79
N VAL A 453 29.94 5.62 -8.20
CA VAL A 453 29.30 6.80 -7.60
C VAL A 453 27.92 6.93 -8.22
N LEU A 454 26.86 6.70 -7.44
CA LEU A 454 25.50 6.99 -7.89
C LEU A 454 25.39 8.51 -8.09
N GLN A 455 25.20 8.96 -9.33
CA GLN A 455 24.80 10.34 -9.55
C GLN A 455 23.38 10.50 -8.97
N PRO A 456 23.11 11.58 -8.20
CA PRO A 456 21.78 11.82 -7.67
C PRO A 456 20.78 11.90 -8.83
N GLY A 457 19.79 10.99 -8.84
CA GLY A 457 18.71 10.96 -9.83
C GLY A 457 18.79 9.91 -10.95
N ALA A 458 19.76 8.98 -10.92
CA ALA A 458 19.71 7.82 -11.83
C ALA A 458 18.68 6.80 -11.31
N PRO A 459 17.68 6.38 -12.12
CA PRO A 459 16.73 5.36 -11.69
C PRO A 459 17.46 4.05 -11.40
N THR A 460 17.13 3.44 -10.27
CA THR A 460 17.52 2.08 -9.91
C THR A 460 17.22 1.16 -11.09
N PHE A 461 18.25 0.44 -11.54
CA PHE A 461 18.22 -0.34 -12.77
C PHE A 461 17.05 -1.32 -12.78
N VAL A 462 16.24 -1.26 -13.84
CA VAL A 462 15.20 -2.25 -14.14
C VAL A 462 15.89 -3.56 -14.50
N VAL A 463 15.80 -4.56 -13.62
CA VAL A 463 16.08 -5.95 -13.98
C VAL A 463 14.97 -6.43 -14.90
N ARG A 464 15.35 -6.99 -16.05
CA ARG A 464 14.44 -7.64 -17.01
C ARG A 464 14.04 -9.04 -16.56
#